data_AF-A0A0A2MK69-F1
#
_entry.id   AF-A0A0A2MK69-F1
#
_cell.length_a   1.000
_cell.length_b   1.000
_cell.length_c   1.000
_cell.angle_alpha   90.00
_cell.angle_beta   90.00
_cell.angle_gamma   90.00
#
_symmetry.space_group_name_H-M   'P 1'
#
loop_
_entity.id
_entity.type
_entity.pdbx_description
1 polymer ?
#
loop_
_entity_poly.entity_id
_entity_poly.type
_entity_poly.pdbx_seq_one_letter_code
_entity_poly.pdbx_strand_id
1 'polypeptide(L)'
;MRTNTLKFVLAIALGFTLVNCATKVERVSENTVTDLSGRWNETDSRLTAEEITAELMDHAWYSTYASENGGKKPVIIVGLITNKSHEQIATETFSKDIEKAIINSGRMKLVQAGNMREEIRAERADQQNNASQSTMKKFGLENGADFMLQGTINSIVDSNKKEKSVYYQIDLELTHIQTNDKVWIGDKKIKKLIK
;
A
#
# COMPACT_ATOMS: atom_id res chain seq x y z
N MET A 1 -22.48 -27.75 -61.72
CA MET A 1 -21.85 -26.48 -61.28
C MET A 1 -22.31 -25.97 -59.90
N ARG A 2 -23.36 -26.50 -59.26
CA ARG A 2 -23.91 -25.98 -57.99
C ARG A 2 -23.19 -26.45 -56.70
N THR A 3 -22.43 -27.54 -56.75
CA THR A 3 -21.76 -28.14 -55.57
C THR A 3 -20.40 -27.50 -55.26
N ASN A 4 -19.68 -26.98 -56.26
CA ASN A 4 -18.40 -26.29 -56.05
C ASN A 4 -18.58 -24.89 -55.45
N THR A 5 -19.69 -24.20 -55.78
CA THR A 5 -20.08 -22.93 -55.16
C THR A 5 -20.40 -23.09 -53.67
N LEU A 6 -21.05 -24.19 -53.26
CA LEU A 6 -21.37 -24.44 -51.85
C LEU A 6 -20.10 -24.72 -51.01
N LYS A 7 -19.13 -25.45 -51.58
CA LYS A 7 -17.82 -25.67 -50.96
C LYS A 7 -16.99 -24.38 -50.83
N PHE A 8 -17.07 -23.48 -51.82
CA PHE A 8 -16.42 -22.17 -51.77
C PHE A 8 -17.03 -21.25 -50.71
N VAL A 9 -18.37 -21.24 -50.57
CA VAL A 9 -19.05 -20.46 -49.53
C VAL A 9 -18.74 -20.99 -48.12
N LEU A 10 -18.66 -22.31 -47.95
CA LEU A 10 -18.29 -22.92 -46.66
C LEU A 10 -16.82 -22.63 -46.28
N ALA A 11 -15.91 -22.59 -47.26
CA ALA A 11 -14.50 -22.25 -47.06
C ALA A 11 -14.30 -20.76 -46.68
N ILE A 12 -15.12 -19.85 -47.24
CA ILE A 12 -15.10 -18.43 -46.87
C ILE A 12 -15.71 -18.22 -45.48
N ALA A 13 -16.78 -18.95 -45.13
CA ALA A 13 -17.40 -18.87 -43.80
C ALA A 13 -16.48 -19.41 -42.68
N LEU A 14 -15.62 -20.39 -42.98
CA LEU A 14 -14.64 -20.93 -42.02
C LEU A 14 -13.41 -20.01 -41.84
N GLY A 15 -13.17 -19.08 -42.78
CA GLY A 15 -12.05 -18.13 -42.70
C GLY A 15 -12.31 -16.93 -41.76
N PHE A 16 -13.57 -16.63 -41.43
CA PHE A 16 -13.94 -15.48 -40.58
C PHE A 16 -13.94 -15.76 -39.07
N THR A 17 -13.68 -17.00 -38.64
CA THR A 17 -13.75 -17.39 -37.22
C THR A 17 -12.42 -17.31 -36.47
N LEU A 18 -11.34 -16.84 -37.10
CA LEU A 18 -10.00 -16.73 -36.51
C LEU A 18 -9.56 -15.29 -36.24
N VAL A 19 -10.50 -14.38 -35.93
CA VAL A 19 -10.13 -13.07 -35.35
C VAL A 19 -9.81 -13.30 -33.87
N ASN A 20 -8.58 -13.75 -33.62
CA ASN A 20 -8.02 -13.85 -32.28
C ASN A 20 -7.89 -12.42 -31.74
N CYS A 21 -8.72 -12.06 -30.77
CA CYS A 21 -8.65 -10.76 -30.10
C CYS A 21 -7.38 -10.76 -29.23
N ALA A 22 -6.25 -10.40 -29.83
CA ALA A 22 -5.00 -10.26 -29.10
C ALA A 22 -5.16 -9.12 -28.09
N THR A 23 -5.01 -9.44 -26.80
CA THR A 23 -4.96 -8.44 -25.74
C THR A 23 -3.78 -7.51 -26.00
N LYS A 24 -4.07 -6.25 -26.34
CA LYS A 24 -3.03 -5.23 -26.51
C LYS A 24 -2.52 -4.82 -25.13
N VAL A 25 -1.33 -5.30 -24.76
CA VAL A 25 -0.64 -4.89 -23.54
C VAL A 25 0.26 -3.71 -23.88
N GLU A 26 -0.05 -2.55 -23.31
CA GLU A 26 0.75 -1.34 -23.45
C GLU A 26 1.38 -1.00 -22.10
N ARG A 27 2.70 -0.85 -22.05
CA ARG A 27 3.40 -0.42 -20.83
C ARG A 27 3.25 1.09 -20.73
N VAL A 28 2.50 1.54 -19.74
CA VAL A 28 2.35 2.95 -19.40
C VAL A 28 3.24 3.29 -18.20
N SER A 29 3.55 4.57 -18.03
CA SER A 29 4.29 5.03 -16.84
C SER A 29 3.47 4.82 -15.58
N GLU A 30 4.12 4.43 -14.49
CA GLU A 30 3.52 4.28 -13.15
C GLU A 30 2.82 5.57 -12.66
N ASN A 31 3.29 6.75 -13.10
CA ASN A 31 2.67 8.02 -12.73
C ASN A 31 1.37 8.34 -13.51
N THR A 32 0.97 7.48 -14.43
CA THR A 32 -0.22 7.69 -15.26
C THR A 32 -1.46 7.27 -14.48
N VAL A 33 -2.32 8.24 -14.15
CA VAL A 33 -3.60 7.95 -13.49
C VAL A 33 -4.45 7.09 -14.43
N THR A 34 -4.67 5.84 -14.03
CA THR A 34 -5.44 4.88 -14.82
C THR A 34 -6.64 4.41 -14.00
N ASP A 35 -7.80 5.05 -14.21
CA ASP A 35 -9.04 4.65 -13.53
C ASP A 35 -9.96 3.87 -14.47
N LEU A 36 -9.74 2.56 -14.58
CA LEU A 36 -10.49 1.68 -15.47
C LEU A 36 -11.82 1.20 -14.87
N SER A 37 -11.88 1.05 -13.55
CA SER A 37 -12.98 0.34 -12.87
C SER A 37 -13.68 1.14 -11.78
N GLY A 38 -13.15 2.32 -11.42
CA GLY A 38 -13.62 3.10 -10.27
C GLY A 38 -13.34 2.46 -8.92
N ARG A 39 -12.51 1.41 -8.88
CA ARG A 39 -12.08 0.72 -7.65
C ARG A 39 -10.85 1.40 -7.06
N TRP A 40 -10.46 0.98 -5.86
CA TRP A 40 -9.17 1.37 -5.29
C TRP A 40 -8.04 0.95 -6.23
N ASN A 41 -7.13 1.87 -6.52
CA ASN A 41 -6.01 1.64 -7.42
C ASN A 41 -4.67 2.14 -6.83
N GLU A 42 -3.60 1.97 -7.59
CA GLU A 42 -2.24 2.35 -7.18
C GLU A 42 -2.10 3.87 -6.97
N THR A 43 -2.80 4.69 -7.76
CA THR A 43 -2.83 6.14 -7.56
C THR A 43 -3.52 6.52 -6.25
N ASP A 44 -4.67 5.91 -5.91
CA ASP A 44 -5.35 6.17 -4.64
C ASP A 44 -4.48 5.79 -3.44
N SER A 45 -3.80 4.63 -3.52
CA SER A 45 -2.85 4.17 -2.50
C SER A 45 -1.73 5.16 -2.27
N ARG A 46 -1.03 5.53 -3.34
CA ARG A 46 0.12 6.43 -3.27
C ARG A 46 -0.27 7.81 -2.75
N LEU A 47 -1.32 8.43 -3.32
CA LEU A 47 -1.76 9.76 -2.90
C LEU A 47 -2.26 9.77 -1.45
N THR A 48 -3.01 8.74 -1.05
CA THR A 48 -3.48 8.63 0.34
C THR A 48 -2.31 8.49 1.31
N ALA A 49 -1.31 7.66 0.97
CA ALA A 49 -0.14 7.47 1.80
C ALA A 49 0.70 8.74 1.93
N GLU A 50 0.94 9.46 0.83
CA GLU A 50 1.66 10.73 0.80
C GLU A 50 0.97 11.79 1.66
N GLU A 51 -0.34 11.99 1.47
CA GLU A 51 -1.10 13.00 2.19
C GLU A 51 -1.23 12.70 3.68
N ILE A 52 -1.64 11.48 4.05
CA ILE A 52 -1.79 11.11 5.46
C ILE A 52 -0.44 11.16 6.18
N THR A 53 0.64 10.73 5.51
CA THR A 53 1.98 10.79 6.13
C THR A 53 2.43 12.24 6.31
N ALA A 54 2.13 13.13 5.35
CA ALA A 54 2.40 14.56 5.51
C ALA A 54 1.67 15.14 6.72
N GLU A 55 0.37 14.85 6.85
CA GLU A 55 -0.45 15.26 8.00
C GLU A 55 0.13 14.72 9.33
N LEU A 56 0.49 13.43 9.36
CA LEU A 56 1.11 12.79 10.51
C LEU A 56 2.37 13.54 10.96
N MET A 57 3.21 14.01 10.03
CA MET A 57 4.45 14.72 10.36
C MET A 57 4.26 16.18 10.77
N ASP A 58 3.20 16.82 10.29
CA ASP A 58 2.91 18.23 10.56
C ASP A 58 2.03 18.42 11.80
N HIS A 59 1.43 17.34 12.31
CA HIS A 59 0.66 17.37 13.54
C HIS A 59 1.52 17.63 14.79
N ALA A 60 0.91 18.26 15.80
CA ALA A 60 1.58 18.72 17.01
C ALA A 60 2.31 17.62 17.80
N TRP A 61 1.86 16.36 17.72
CA TRP A 61 2.50 15.23 18.41
C TRP A 61 3.98 15.10 18.02
N TYR A 62 4.33 15.37 16.76
CA TYR A 62 5.70 15.27 16.27
C TYR A 62 6.59 16.33 16.93
N SER A 63 6.13 17.59 16.96
CA SER A 63 6.87 18.68 17.61
C SER A 63 6.98 18.48 19.11
N THR A 64 5.92 17.97 19.77
CA THR A 64 5.94 17.64 21.20
C THR A 64 6.98 16.55 21.48
N TYR A 65 6.93 15.44 20.75
CA TYR A 65 7.91 14.36 20.91
C TYR A 65 9.35 14.87 20.70
N ALA A 66 9.59 15.64 19.63
CA ALA A 66 10.91 16.19 19.35
C ALA A 66 11.40 17.11 20.48
N SER A 67 10.53 17.95 21.04
CA SER A 67 10.87 18.82 22.17
C SER A 67 11.22 18.01 23.43
N GLU A 68 10.43 16.99 23.75
CA GLU A 68 10.60 16.15 24.94
C GLU A 68 11.82 15.22 24.84
N ASN A 69 12.22 14.85 23.62
CA ASN A 69 13.29 13.89 23.37
C ASN A 69 14.58 14.52 22.82
N GLY A 70 14.77 15.82 23.02
CA GLY A 70 16.01 16.52 22.65
C GLY A 70 16.28 16.52 21.14
N GLY A 71 15.24 16.66 20.33
CA GLY A 71 15.30 16.71 18.87
C GLY A 71 15.49 15.35 18.20
N LYS A 72 15.39 14.23 18.94
CA LYS A 72 15.46 12.90 18.34
C LYS A 72 14.26 12.64 17.42
N LYS A 73 14.53 12.00 16.29
CA LYS A 73 13.49 11.51 15.37
C LYS A 73 12.72 10.36 16.02
N PRO A 74 11.38 10.37 16.02
CA PRO A 74 10.60 9.26 16.55
C PRO A 74 10.84 8.01 15.70
N VAL A 75 10.85 6.85 16.34
CA VAL A 75 10.97 5.54 15.72
C VAL A 75 9.58 4.94 15.59
N ILE A 76 9.13 4.74 14.36
CA ILE A 76 7.80 4.24 14.03
C ILE A 76 7.91 2.80 13.54
N ILE A 77 6.93 2.00 13.89
CA ILE A 77 6.65 0.73 13.24
C ILE A 77 5.29 0.82 12.55
N VAL A 78 5.22 0.44 11.28
CA VAL A 78 3.93 0.29 10.58
C VAL A 78 3.39 -1.10 10.92
N GLY A 79 2.29 -1.12 11.65
CA GLY A 79 1.56 -2.32 12.02
C GLY A 79 0.54 -2.73 10.97
N LEU A 80 -0.35 -3.64 11.35
CA LEU A 80 -1.39 -4.15 10.47
C LEU A 80 -2.40 -3.06 10.10
N ILE A 81 -2.59 -2.86 8.79
CA ILE A 81 -3.71 -2.11 8.23
C ILE A 81 -4.76 -3.12 7.78
N THR A 82 -5.93 -3.07 8.41
CA THR A 82 -6.99 -4.06 8.17
C THR A 82 -7.93 -3.59 7.07
N ASN A 83 -8.10 -4.43 6.05
CA ASN A 83 -9.12 -4.21 5.04
C ASN A 83 -10.50 -4.63 5.57
N LYS A 84 -11.41 -3.66 5.67
CA LYS A 84 -12.82 -3.83 6.01
C LYS A 84 -13.74 -3.36 4.87
N SER A 85 -13.17 -3.12 3.69
CA SER A 85 -13.92 -2.68 2.51
C SER A 85 -14.68 -3.84 1.87
N HIS A 86 -15.57 -3.50 0.93
CA HIS A 86 -16.30 -4.44 0.09
C HIS A 86 -15.42 -5.07 -1.02
N GLU A 87 -14.11 -4.84 -1.00
CA GLU A 87 -13.20 -5.33 -2.01
C GLU A 87 -11.88 -5.87 -1.45
N GLN A 88 -11.17 -6.65 -2.28
CA GLN A 88 -9.81 -7.09 -1.96
C GLN A 88 -8.82 -5.96 -2.28
N ILE A 89 -8.44 -5.21 -1.25
CA ILE A 89 -7.39 -4.19 -1.31
C ILE A 89 -6.09 -4.83 -0.85
N ALA A 90 -5.03 -4.62 -1.63
CA ALA A 90 -3.67 -4.99 -1.24
C ALA A 90 -3.16 -4.03 -0.15
N THR A 91 -3.53 -4.27 1.10
CA THR A 91 -3.14 -3.41 2.23
C THR A 91 -1.63 -3.39 2.44
N GLU A 92 -0.93 -4.45 2.05
CA GLU A 92 0.54 -4.50 2.07
C GLU A 92 1.16 -3.44 1.14
N THR A 93 0.62 -3.25 -0.06
CA THR A 93 1.05 -2.18 -0.98
C THR A 93 0.86 -0.81 -0.33
N PHE A 94 -0.30 -0.58 0.27
CA PHE A 94 -0.59 0.67 0.97
C PHE A 94 0.33 0.90 2.17
N SER A 95 0.57 -0.13 2.99
CA SER A 95 1.56 -0.08 4.08
C SER A 95 2.95 0.28 3.56
N LYS A 96 3.38 -0.31 2.44
CA LYS A 96 4.69 0.00 1.82
C LYS A 96 4.75 1.43 1.29
N ASP A 97 3.67 1.97 0.75
CA ASP A 97 3.64 3.36 0.31
C ASP A 97 3.76 4.34 1.48
N ILE A 98 3.13 4.03 2.62
CA ILE A 98 3.32 4.79 3.88
C ILE A 98 4.78 4.70 4.34
N GLU A 99 5.36 3.50 4.40
CA GLU A 99 6.76 3.32 4.78
C GLU A 99 7.71 4.13 3.89
N LYS A 100 7.50 4.13 2.57
CA LYS A 100 8.25 4.95 1.62
C LYS A 100 8.08 6.44 1.90
N ALA A 101 6.85 6.91 2.11
CA ALA A 101 6.57 8.32 2.40
C ALA A 101 7.28 8.77 3.69
N ILE A 102 7.27 7.94 4.74
CA ILE A 102 7.98 8.17 6.00
C ILE A 102 9.48 8.26 5.75
N ILE A 103 10.07 7.30 5.05
CA ILE A 103 11.52 7.26 4.77
C ILE A 103 11.94 8.47 3.93
N ASN A 104 11.19 8.79 2.88
CA ASN A 104 11.49 9.89 1.96
C ASN A 104 11.43 11.26 2.65
N SER A 105 10.58 11.42 3.68
CA SER A 105 10.55 12.64 4.46
C SER A 105 11.84 12.91 5.24
N GLY A 106 12.54 11.84 5.63
CA GLY A 106 13.69 11.89 6.53
C GLY A 106 13.38 12.40 7.95
N ARG A 107 12.12 12.69 8.31
CA ARG A 107 11.74 13.27 9.61
C ARG A 107 11.62 12.22 10.72
N MET A 108 11.30 10.98 10.37
CA MET A 108 11.10 9.88 11.31
C MET A 108 12.00 8.70 10.94
N LYS A 109 12.18 7.77 11.87
CA LYS A 109 12.86 6.48 11.61
C LYS A 109 11.80 5.39 11.51
N LEU A 110 12.05 4.42 10.64
CA LEU A 110 11.20 3.24 10.51
C LEU A 110 11.99 2.01 10.95
N VAL A 111 11.34 1.09 11.67
CA VAL A 111 11.89 -0.23 12.00
C VAL A 111 11.02 -1.33 11.41
N GLN A 112 11.65 -2.49 11.15
CA GLN A 112 10.94 -3.61 10.55
C GLN A 112 9.94 -4.27 11.49
N ALA A 113 8.82 -4.74 10.93
CA ALA A 113 7.73 -5.39 11.65
C ALA A 113 7.58 -6.88 11.30
N GLY A 114 6.87 -7.61 12.17
CA GLY A 114 6.43 -8.98 11.92
C GLY A 114 7.53 -9.94 11.46
N ASN A 115 7.21 -10.76 10.45
CA ASN A 115 8.07 -11.85 9.97
C ASN A 115 9.43 -11.36 9.44
N MET A 116 9.48 -10.19 8.80
CA MET A 116 10.73 -9.64 8.26
C MET A 116 11.75 -9.32 9.36
N ARG A 117 11.28 -9.03 10.59
CA ARG A 117 12.16 -8.85 11.75
C ARG A 117 12.83 -10.17 12.13
N GLU A 118 12.11 -11.28 12.05
CA GLU A 118 12.65 -12.61 12.34
C GLU A 118 13.67 -13.04 11.28
N GLU A 119 13.44 -12.72 10.00
CA GLU A 119 14.42 -12.93 8.93
C GLU A 119 15.72 -12.16 9.19
N ILE A 120 15.64 -10.89 9.61
CA ILE A 120 16.82 -10.09 9.98
C ILE A 120 17.56 -10.67 11.19
N ARG A 121 16.84 -11.21 12.17
CA ARG A 121 17.45 -11.87 13.34
C ARG A 121 18.15 -13.17 12.95
N ALA A 122 17.56 -13.95 12.03
CA ALA A 122 18.17 -15.16 11.49
C ALA A 122 19.46 -14.83 10.70
N GLU A 123 19.43 -13.81 9.84
CA GLU A 123 20.61 -13.30 9.14
C GLU A 123 21.71 -12.85 10.13
N ARG A 124 21.33 -12.15 11.19
CA ARG A 124 22.28 -11.76 12.25
C ARG A 124 22.88 -12.96 12.97
N ALA A 125 22.12 -14.05 13.13
CA ALA A 125 22.61 -15.30 13.71
C ALA A 125 23.62 -15.96 12.79
N ASP A 126 23.35 -15.99 11.49
CA ASP A 126 24.28 -16.50 10.48
C ASP A 126 25.60 -15.72 10.47
N GLN A 127 25.52 -14.39 10.56
CA GLN A 127 26.71 -13.53 10.68
C GLN A 127 27.59 -13.87 11.87
N GLN A 128 27.06 -14.45 12.97
CA GLN A 128 27.90 -14.85 14.11
C GLN A 128 28.90 -15.95 13.76
N ASN A 129 28.58 -16.77 12.76
CA ASN A 129 29.41 -17.88 12.33
C ASN A 129 30.26 -17.51 11.11
N ASN A 130 29.76 -16.64 10.23
CA ASN A 130 30.32 -16.45 8.90
C ASN A 130 30.94 -15.06 8.65
N ALA A 131 30.51 -14.02 9.39
CA ALA A 131 31.01 -12.67 9.17
C ALA A 131 32.32 -12.40 9.95
N SER A 132 33.15 -11.50 9.42
CA SER A 132 34.33 -11.04 10.16
C SER A 132 33.92 -10.34 11.46
N GLN A 133 34.75 -10.45 12.50
CA GLN A 133 34.49 -9.78 13.79
C GLN A 133 34.31 -8.25 13.64
N SER A 134 34.99 -7.64 12.66
CA SER A 134 34.91 -6.19 12.43
C SER A 134 33.58 -5.72 11.83
N THR A 135 32.86 -6.61 11.14
CA THR A 135 31.62 -6.27 10.40
C THR A 135 30.37 -6.86 11.04
N MET A 136 30.52 -7.94 11.80
CA MET A 136 29.44 -8.67 12.48
C MET A 136 28.59 -7.76 13.37
N LYS A 137 27.27 -7.90 13.30
CA LYS A 137 26.32 -7.15 14.13
C LYS A 137 25.97 -7.89 15.42
N LYS A 138 25.82 -7.14 16.52
CA LYS A 138 25.47 -7.69 17.84
C LYS A 138 23.95 -7.85 18.01
N PHE A 139 23.54 -8.87 18.75
CA PHE A 139 22.16 -9.02 19.21
C PHE A 139 21.81 -8.01 20.31
N GLY A 140 20.51 -7.75 20.49
CA GLY A 140 20.00 -6.87 21.55
C GLY A 140 20.16 -5.37 21.28
N LEU A 141 20.65 -4.98 20.10
CA LEU A 141 20.83 -3.58 19.68
C LEU A 141 19.83 -3.15 18.59
N GLU A 142 18.68 -3.83 18.51
CA GLU A 142 17.59 -3.39 17.64
C GLU A 142 16.99 -2.09 18.18
N ASN A 143 16.73 -1.13 17.30
CA ASN A 143 16.03 0.08 17.71
C ASN A 143 14.60 -0.28 18.09
N GLY A 144 14.21 0.03 19.33
CA GLY A 144 12.81 -0.04 19.76
C GLY A 144 11.98 1.01 19.02
N ALA A 145 10.77 0.65 18.61
CA ALA A 145 9.80 1.63 18.14
C ALA A 145 9.21 2.38 19.34
N ASP A 146 9.08 3.69 19.21
CA ASP A 146 8.35 4.55 20.16
C ASP A 146 6.84 4.46 19.91
N PHE A 147 6.47 4.42 18.63
CA PHE A 147 5.07 4.42 18.21
C PHE A 147 4.77 3.34 17.18
N MET A 148 3.52 2.89 17.19
CA MET A 148 2.95 1.99 16.21
C MET A 148 1.86 2.71 15.42
N LEU A 149 1.98 2.70 14.09
CA LEU A 149 0.97 3.19 13.17
C LEU A 149 0.13 2.03 12.68
N GLN A 150 -1.18 2.07 12.91
CA GLN A 150 -2.13 1.03 12.51
C GLN A 150 -3.40 1.67 11.97
N GLY A 151 -4.28 0.88 11.36
CA GLY A 151 -5.52 1.44 10.87
C GLY A 151 -6.42 0.49 10.11
N THR A 152 -7.43 1.08 9.48
CA THR A 152 -8.42 0.34 8.69
C THR A 152 -8.75 1.04 7.39
N ILE A 153 -9.08 0.26 6.37
CA ILE A 153 -9.67 0.76 5.12
C ILE A 153 -11.09 0.22 5.03
N ASN A 154 -12.06 1.13 5.04
CA ASN A 154 -13.50 0.84 4.94
C ASN A 154 -14.01 1.30 3.58
N SER A 155 -15.11 0.71 3.11
CA SER A 155 -15.85 1.26 1.98
C SER A 155 -17.36 1.16 2.13
N ILE A 156 -18.07 2.06 1.48
CA ILE A 156 -19.53 2.08 1.35
C ILE A 156 -19.84 2.13 -0.14
N VAL A 157 -20.64 1.18 -0.62
CA VAL A 157 -21.07 1.10 -2.01
C VAL A 157 -22.54 1.47 -2.09
N ASP A 158 -22.88 2.42 -2.94
CA ASP A 158 -24.25 2.78 -3.28
C ASP A 158 -24.42 2.63 -4.79
N SER A 159 -25.48 1.96 -5.24
CA SER A 159 -25.70 1.71 -6.66
C SER A 159 -27.17 1.73 -7.03
N ASN A 160 -27.47 2.37 -8.15
CA ASN A 160 -28.72 2.27 -8.89
C ASN A 160 -28.40 1.83 -10.33
N LYS A 161 -29.38 1.32 -11.09
CA LYS A 161 -29.23 0.63 -12.39
C LYS A 161 -28.25 1.25 -13.40
N LYS A 162 -27.97 2.55 -13.33
CA LYS A 162 -27.09 3.29 -14.24
C LYS A 162 -25.91 3.99 -13.57
N GLU A 163 -25.86 4.04 -12.24
CA GLU A 163 -24.86 4.82 -11.51
C GLU A 163 -24.43 4.06 -10.26
N LYS A 164 -23.13 4.00 -10.02
CA LYS A 164 -22.55 3.41 -8.82
C LYS A 164 -21.62 4.42 -8.17
N SER A 165 -21.77 4.65 -6.88
CA SER A 165 -20.80 5.38 -6.09
C SER A 165 -20.08 4.45 -5.12
N VAL A 166 -18.77 4.65 -4.99
CA VAL A 166 -17.96 3.96 -3.99
C VAL A 166 -17.28 5.02 -3.15
N TYR A 167 -17.53 4.96 -1.86
CA TYR A 167 -16.88 5.79 -0.85
C TYR A 167 -15.87 4.94 -0.10
N TYR A 168 -14.63 5.39 -0.02
CA TYR A 168 -13.57 4.80 0.77
C TYR A 168 -13.23 5.72 1.94
N GLN A 169 -12.99 5.11 3.08
CA GLN A 169 -12.50 5.80 4.26
C GLN A 169 -11.32 5.02 4.84
N ILE A 170 -10.20 5.70 4.95
CA ILE A 170 -8.95 5.19 5.48
C ILE A 170 -8.74 5.91 6.79
N ASP A 171 -8.69 5.16 7.89
CA ASP A 171 -8.47 5.70 9.23
C ASP A 171 -7.16 5.11 9.76
N LEU A 172 -6.19 5.96 10.08
CA LEU A 172 -4.92 5.58 10.69
C LEU A 172 -4.78 6.19 12.09
N GLU A 173 -4.14 5.46 12.98
CA GLU A 173 -3.93 5.83 14.37
C GLU A 173 -2.46 5.62 14.74
N LEU A 174 -1.87 6.60 15.42
CA LEU A 174 -0.53 6.51 15.98
C LEU A 174 -0.63 6.29 17.49
N THR A 175 -0.13 5.15 17.95
CA THR A 175 -0.18 4.75 19.36
C THR A 175 1.22 4.67 19.95
N HIS A 176 1.43 5.30 21.10
CA HIS A 176 2.67 5.18 21.86
C HIS A 176 2.78 3.79 22.48
N ILE A 177 3.82 3.03 22.14
CA ILE A 177 3.89 1.58 22.43
C ILE A 177 3.98 1.32 23.94
N GLN A 178 4.64 2.19 24.70
CA GLN A 178 4.84 1.97 26.13
C GLN A 178 3.61 2.32 26.97
N THR A 179 2.84 3.34 26.59
CA THR A 179 1.71 3.85 27.38
C THR A 179 0.35 3.46 26.82
N ASN A 180 0.29 3.01 25.57
CA ASN A 180 -0.92 2.77 24.78
C ASN A 180 -1.74 4.04 24.49
N ASP A 181 -1.15 5.22 24.63
CA ASP A 181 -1.83 6.47 24.30
C ASP A 181 -1.91 6.64 22.78
N LYS A 182 -3.12 6.90 22.28
CA LYS A 182 -3.32 7.38 20.91
C LYS A 182 -2.94 8.86 20.85
N VAL A 183 -1.83 9.16 20.20
CA VAL A 183 -1.29 10.53 20.11
C VAL A 183 -1.70 11.25 18.83
N TRP A 184 -2.18 10.51 17.84
CA TRP A 184 -2.68 11.04 16.58
C TRP A 184 -3.67 10.07 15.93
N ILE A 185 -4.68 10.62 15.27
CA ILE A 185 -5.62 9.92 14.41
C ILE A 185 -5.80 10.80 13.18
N GLY A 186 -5.65 10.20 12.00
CA GLY A 186 -5.89 10.88 10.73
C GLY A 186 -6.77 10.03 9.83
N ASP A 187 -7.47 10.70 8.92
CA ASP A 187 -8.34 10.03 7.97
C ASP A 187 -8.20 10.59 6.55
N LYS A 188 -8.45 9.73 5.57
CA LYS A 188 -8.63 10.13 4.17
C LYS A 188 -9.92 9.53 3.65
N LYS A 189 -10.67 10.37 2.95
CA LYS A 189 -11.94 10.01 2.32
C LYS A 189 -11.80 10.15 0.81
N ILE A 190 -12.21 9.12 0.08
CA ILE A 190 -12.24 9.13 -1.39
C ILE A 190 -13.65 8.75 -1.83
N LYS A 191 -14.26 9.53 -2.73
CA LYS A 191 -15.56 9.19 -3.32
C LYS A 191 -15.44 9.12 -4.83
N LYS A 192 -15.78 7.98 -5.40
CA LYS A 192 -15.77 7.73 -6.85
C LYS A 192 -17.19 7.53 -7.35
N LEU A 193 -17.54 8.18 -8.46
CA LEU A 193 -18.80 8.01 -9.18
C LEU A 193 -18.53 7.32 -10.51
N ILE A 194 -19.20 6.20 -10.73
CA ILE A 194 -19.07 5.33 -11.90
C ILE A 194 -20.39 5.41 -12.66
N LYS A 195 -20.30 5.74 -13.95
CA LYS A 195 -21.42 5.89 -14.88
C LYS A 195 -21.40 4.81 -15.95
#